data_AF-A0A1L8DXB7-F1
#
_entry.id   AF-A0A1L8DXB7-F1
#
_cell.length_a   1.000
_cell.length_b   1.000
_cell.length_c   1.000
_cell.angle_alpha   90.00
_cell.angle_beta   90.00
_cell.angle_gamma   90.00
#
_symmetry.space_group_name_H-M   'P 1'
#
loop_
_entity.id
_entity.type
_entity.pdbx_description
1 polymer ?
#
loop_
_entity_poly.entity_id
_entity_poly.type
_entity_poly.pdbx_seq_one_letter_code
_entity_poly.pdbx_strand_id
1 'polypeptide(L)'
;MGRTKKTPTKGVKAPEVEETEEMETELSNDPDAKVEEQSEKKVGGKKKTDSLPRGVPKSGRVWKTQKQKFSTIKKSLNRGSFEKKEQLRQEMKQVKELSRSIKEQKKNEKEQQKLRREENERRKLENQQKSEIVQIIKNPAKLKRIRKKQLRMIEKRDLSKVKAI
;
A
#
# COMPACT_ATOMS: atom_id res chain seq x y z
N MET A 1 -40.18 26.60 -5.97
CA MET A 1 -38.98 27.27 -5.42
C MET A 1 -37.80 26.32 -5.54
N GLY A 2 -36.79 26.69 -6.32
CA GLY A 2 -35.75 25.79 -6.83
C GLY A 2 -34.73 25.34 -5.79
N ARG A 3 -34.28 24.08 -5.91
CA ARG A 3 -33.15 23.52 -5.16
C ARG A 3 -31.84 23.99 -5.79
N THR A 4 -31.11 24.86 -5.11
CA THR A 4 -29.74 25.23 -5.51
C THR A 4 -28.78 24.11 -5.10
N LYS A 5 -28.18 23.43 -6.09
CA LYS A 5 -27.05 22.53 -5.85
C LYS A 5 -25.80 23.40 -5.66
N LYS A 6 -25.38 23.60 -4.42
CA LYS A 6 -24.06 24.18 -4.09
C LYS A 6 -23.00 23.13 -4.43
N THR A 7 -22.28 23.30 -5.54
CA THR A 7 -21.03 22.60 -5.80
C THR A 7 -19.90 23.35 -5.10
N PRO A 8 -19.01 22.68 -4.34
CA PRO A 8 -17.77 23.31 -3.90
C PRO A 8 -16.78 23.29 -5.06
N THR A 9 -16.71 24.40 -5.79
CA THR A 9 -15.56 24.72 -6.64
C THR A 9 -14.45 25.26 -5.75
N LYS A 10 -13.37 24.49 -5.59
CA LYS A 10 -12.08 25.06 -5.24
C LYS A 10 -11.02 24.31 -6.04
N GLY A 11 -10.74 24.86 -7.22
CA GLY A 11 -9.63 24.46 -8.05
C GLY A 11 -8.33 24.69 -7.28
N VAL A 12 -7.54 23.65 -7.16
CA VAL A 12 -6.11 23.77 -6.93
C VAL A 12 -5.48 23.42 -8.27
N LYS A 13 -4.93 24.46 -8.88
CA LYS A 13 -4.21 24.50 -10.15
C LYS A 13 -3.00 23.56 -10.05
N ALA A 14 -2.94 22.57 -10.93
CA ALA A 14 -1.73 21.77 -11.14
C ALA A 14 -0.63 22.67 -11.72
N PRO A 15 0.62 22.60 -11.22
CA PRO A 15 1.76 23.09 -11.98
C PRO A 15 2.18 22.03 -13.00
N GLU A 16 2.22 22.46 -14.26
CA GLU A 16 2.71 21.76 -15.43
C GLU A 16 4.21 22.07 -15.61
N VAL A 17 4.97 21.04 -15.99
CA VAL A 17 6.30 21.04 -16.65
C VAL A 17 7.49 21.60 -15.86
N GLU A 18 8.44 20.72 -15.50
CA GLU A 18 9.85 20.85 -15.95
C GLU A 18 10.40 19.44 -16.18
N GLU A 19 10.53 19.08 -17.46
CA GLU A 19 11.32 17.95 -17.95
C GLU A 19 12.78 18.22 -17.59
N THR A 20 13.34 17.43 -16.67
CA THR A 20 14.77 17.46 -16.38
C THR A 20 15.46 16.41 -17.23
N GLU A 21 16.03 16.92 -18.31
CA GLU A 21 17.26 16.53 -19.00
C GLU A 21 17.78 15.11 -18.73
N GLU A 22 17.72 14.32 -19.80
CA GLU A 22 18.46 13.08 -20.01
C GLU A 22 19.97 13.36 -19.90
N MET A 23 20.59 12.98 -18.78
CA MET A 23 22.04 12.86 -18.70
C MET A 23 22.46 11.58 -19.44
N GLU A 24 22.82 11.73 -20.71
CA GLU A 24 23.60 10.75 -21.44
C GLU A 24 24.94 10.55 -20.73
N THR A 25 25.16 9.37 -20.16
CA THR A 25 26.48 8.97 -19.67
C THR A 25 27.35 8.64 -20.87
N GLU A 26 28.23 9.58 -21.24
CA GLU A 26 29.23 9.40 -22.27
C GLU A 26 30.15 8.21 -21.97
N LEU A 27 30.29 7.34 -22.97
CA LEU A 27 31.26 6.26 -23.04
C LEU A 27 32.66 6.86 -23.25
N SER A 28 33.46 6.94 -22.19
CA SER A 28 34.91 7.14 -22.31
C SER A 28 35.56 5.84 -22.81
N ASN A 29 35.80 5.76 -24.11
CA ASN A 29 36.67 4.76 -24.72
C ASN A 29 38.09 5.35 -24.81
N ASP A 30 38.95 4.98 -23.87
CA ASP A 30 40.40 5.20 -23.98
C ASP A 30 41.02 4.18 -24.97
N PRO A 31 41.71 4.61 -26.03
CA PRO A 31 42.36 3.71 -26.98
C PRO A 31 43.87 3.75 -26.77
N ASP A 32 44.41 2.91 -25.88
CA ASP A 32 45.84 2.60 -25.95
C ASP A 32 46.21 1.33 -25.18
N ALA A 33 46.52 0.26 -25.90
CA ALA A 33 47.56 -0.72 -25.54
C ALA A 33 47.64 -1.87 -26.55
N LYS A 34 48.54 -1.67 -27.52
CA LYS A 34 49.55 -2.65 -27.97
C LYS A 34 49.08 -4.01 -28.51
N VAL A 35 49.08 -4.07 -29.83
CA VAL A 35 49.20 -5.28 -30.66
C VAL A 35 50.51 -6.01 -30.31
N GLU A 36 50.40 -7.22 -29.78
CA GLU A 36 51.45 -8.25 -29.85
C GLU A 36 50.86 -9.49 -30.50
N GLU A 37 51.20 -9.64 -31.77
CA GLU A 37 51.07 -10.87 -32.54
C GLU A 37 52.18 -11.82 -32.09
N GLN A 38 51.83 -13.03 -31.61
CA GLN A 38 52.67 -14.22 -31.82
C GLN A 38 52.00 -15.56 -31.44
N SER A 39 51.94 -16.39 -32.49
CA SER A 39 52.20 -17.83 -32.49
C SER A 39 51.07 -18.80 -32.08
N GLU A 40 50.53 -19.44 -33.11
CA GLU A 40 49.73 -20.65 -33.00
C GLU A 40 50.58 -21.82 -32.48
N LYS A 41 50.18 -22.38 -31.34
CA LYS A 41 50.54 -23.76 -30.97
C LYS A 41 49.27 -24.60 -30.88
N LYS A 42 49.05 -25.43 -31.89
CA LYS A 42 48.03 -26.48 -31.89
C LYS A 42 48.40 -27.58 -30.89
N VAL A 43 47.55 -27.82 -29.90
CA VAL A 43 47.47 -29.10 -29.19
C VAL A 43 46.02 -29.43 -28.83
N GLY A 44 45.53 -30.57 -29.33
CA GLY A 44 44.44 -31.36 -28.71
C GLY A 44 43.01 -30.90 -28.98
N GLY A 45 42.42 -31.38 -30.07
CA GLY A 45 41.03 -31.12 -30.45
C GLY A 45 39.98 -31.55 -29.42
N LYS A 46 39.32 -30.58 -28.80
CA LYS A 46 37.93 -30.73 -28.33
C LYS A 46 37.01 -30.18 -29.42
N LYS A 47 36.17 -31.05 -29.98
CA LYS A 47 35.14 -30.68 -30.98
C LYS A 47 34.29 -29.53 -30.42
N LYS A 48 34.30 -28.38 -31.09
CA LYS A 48 33.38 -27.26 -30.84
C LYS A 48 31.99 -27.65 -31.34
N THR A 49 31.22 -28.40 -30.56
CA THR A 49 29.82 -28.72 -30.87
C THR A 49 28.83 -27.68 -30.33
N ASP A 50 29.32 -26.67 -29.60
CA ASP A 50 28.49 -25.69 -28.90
C ASP A 50 28.32 -24.36 -29.65
N SER A 51 28.78 -24.25 -30.91
CA SER A 51 28.73 -22.99 -31.67
C SER A 51 27.39 -22.68 -32.35
N LEU A 52 26.40 -23.58 -32.25
CA LEU A 52 25.05 -23.35 -32.77
C LEU A 52 24.10 -23.00 -31.63
N PRO A 53 23.45 -21.82 -31.63
CA PRO A 53 22.47 -21.47 -30.61
C PRO A 53 21.25 -22.40 -30.74
N ARG A 54 20.89 -23.07 -29.65
CA ARG A 54 19.72 -23.95 -29.59
C ARG A 54 18.44 -23.10 -29.46
N GLY A 55 17.41 -23.43 -30.24
CA GLY A 55 16.11 -22.77 -30.15
C GLY A 55 15.33 -23.08 -28.86
N VAL A 56 14.34 -22.24 -28.56
CA VAL A 56 13.42 -22.40 -27.42
C VAL A 56 12.52 -23.61 -27.64
N PRO A 57 12.33 -24.49 -26.63
CA PRO A 57 11.46 -25.65 -26.78
C PRO A 57 9.99 -25.22 -26.94
N LYS A 58 9.34 -25.65 -28.03
CA LYS A 58 7.94 -25.35 -28.38
C LYS A 58 6.93 -25.55 -27.25
N SER A 59 7.18 -26.50 -26.34
CA SER A 59 6.23 -26.85 -25.27
C SER A 59 6.46 -26.14 -23.93
N GLY A 60 7.48 -25.28 -23.79
CA GLY A 60 7.77 -24.53 -22.54
C GLY A 60 8.09 -25.38 -21.29
N ARG A 61 8.16 -26.71 -21.42
CA ARG A 61 8.37 -27.63 -20.30
C ARG A 61 9.81 -27.51 -19.78
N VAL A 62 9.95 -27.20 -18.49
CA VAL A 62 11.23 -26.96 -17.79
C VAL A 62 12.24 -28.12 -17.81
N TRP A 63 11.81 -29.36 -18.11
CA TRP A 63 12.72 -30.50 -18.23
C TRP A 63 13.32 -30.64 -19.63
N LYS A 64 12.76 -29.95 -20.63
CA LYS A 64 13.29 -29.90 -22.00
C LYS A 64 14.28 -28.76 -22.21
N THR A 65 14.38 -27.82 -21.28
CA THR A 65 15.41 -26.77 -21.30
C THR A 65 16.76 -27.37 -20.94
N GLN A 66 17.82 -26.89 -21.59
CA GLN A 66 19.17 -27.34 -21.30
C GLN A 66 19.55 -26.99 -19.86
N LYS A 67 19.86 -28.02 -19.06
CA LYS A 67 20.41 -27.82 -17.72
C LYS A 67 21.86 -27.37 -17.86
N GLN A 68 22.24 -26.32 -17.13
CA GLN A 68 23.65 -25.96 -16.98
C GLN A 68 24.37 -27.05 -16.20
N LYS A 69 25.61 -27.37 -16.59
CA LYS A 69 26.43 -28.34 -15.83
C LYS A 69 26.74 -27.72 -14.46
N PHE A 70 26.71 -28.53 -13.39
CA PHE A 70 27.08 -28.05 -12.04
C PHE A 70 28.51 -27.50 -11.96
N SER A 71 29.39 -27.87 -12.89
CA SER A 71 30.74 -27.31 -13.03
C SER A 71 30.77 -25.87 -13.55
N THR A 72 29.72 -25.42 -14.24
CA THR A 72 29.56 -24.03 -14.71
C THR A 72 29.20 -23.10 -13.56
N ILE A 73 28.58 -23.63 -12.50
CA ILE A 73 28.22 -22.85 -11.31
C ILE A 73 29.50 -22.57 -10.53
N LYS A 74 29.88 -21.28 -10.44
CA LYS A 74 31.00 -20.83 -9.61
C LYS A 74 30.69 -21.15 -8.15
N LYS A 75 31.36 -22.15 -7.58
CA LYS A 75 31.13 -22.64 -6.20
C LYS A 75 31.55 -21.61 -5.14
N SER A 76 32.53 -20.76 -5.45
CA SER A 76 33.00 -19.68 -4.59
C SER A 76 32.68 -18.34 -5.22
N LEU A 77 31.54 -17.75 -4.82
CA LEU A 77 31.31 -16.34 -5.06
C LEU A 77 32.12 -15.57 -4.02
N ASN A 78 33.00 -14.67 -4.46
CA ASN A 78 33.82 -13.84 -3.57
C ASN A 78 32.89 -13.15 -2.58
N ARG A 79 33.03 -13.49 -1.30
CA ARG A 79 32.31 -12.83 -0.21
C ARG A 79 32.68 -11.35 -0.33
N GLY A 80 31.70 -10.46 -0.53
CA GLY A 80 31.96 -9.02 -0.64
C GLY A 80 32.81 -8.50 0.52
N SER A 81 33.55 -7.42 0.28
CA SER A 81 34.37 -6.77 1.32
C SER A 81 33.53 -6.43 2.55
N PHE A 82 34.19 -6.31 3.70
CA PHE A 82 33.53 -6.01 4.98
C PHE A 82 32.72 -4.71 4.90
N GLU A 83 33.31 -3.68 4.31
CA GLU A 83 32.69 -2.37 4.07
C GLU A 83 31.37 -2.47 3.29
N LYS A 84 31.35 -3.24 2.19
CA LYS A 84 30.10 -3.45 1.41
C LYS A 84 29.02 -4.14 2.24
N LYS A 85 29.39 -5.03 3.17
CA LYS A 85 28.40 -5.66 4.07
C LYS A 85 27.89 -4.71 5.13
N GLU A 86 28.72 -3.77 5.57
CA GLU A 86 28.31 -2.74 6.51
C GLU A 86 27.37 -1.73 5.86
N GLN A 87 27.69 -1.25 4.65
CA GLN A 87 26.81 -0.40 3.85
C GLN A 87 25.44 -1.05 3.64
N LEU A 88 25.40 -2.32 3.20
CA LEU A 88 24.15 -3.07 3.04
C LEU A 88 23.36 -3.21 4.35
N ARG A 89 24.04 -3.37 5.49
CA ARG A 89 23.38 -3.43 6.80
C ARG A 89 22.77 -2.08 7.19
N GLN A 90 23.47 -0.99 6.92
CA GLN A 90 23.00 0.37 7.19
C GLN A 90 21.80 0.71 6.30
N GLU A 91 21.87 0.44 5.00
CA GLU A 91 20.76 0.61 4.06
C GLU A 91 19.53 -0.19 4.49
N MET A 92 19.72 -1.47 4.83
CA MET A 92 18.62 -2.32 5.31
C MET A 92 18.00 -1.81 6.62
N LYS A 93 18.79 -1.19 7.49
CA LYS A 93 18.30 -0.58 8.73
C LYS A 93 17.45 0.66 8.40
N GLN A 94 17.95 1.55 7.54
CA GLN A 94 17.23 2.75 7.10
C GLN A 94 15.89 2.40 6.42
N VAL A 95 15.88 1.42 5.51
CA VAL A 95 14.66 0.97 4.83
C VAL A 95 13.64 0.42 5.83
N LYS A 96 14.09 -0.35 6.83
CA LYS A 96 13.19 -0.88 7.88
C LYS A 96 12.62 0.23 8.75
N GLU A 97 13.42 1.22 9.14
CA GLU A 97 12.98 2.36 9.93
C GLU A 97 11.95 3.19 9.17
N LEU A 98 12.19 3.46 7.87
CA LEU A 98 11.23 4.14 7.01
C LEU A 98 9.93 3.33 6.82
N SER A 99 10.04 2.01 6.63
CA SER A 99 8.85 1.16 6.53
C SER A 99 8.03 1.17 7.82
N ARG A 100 8.71 1.18 8.98
CA ARG A 100 8.07 1.24 10.29
C ARG A 100 7.35 2.58 10.49
N SER A 101 8.01 3.70 10.18
CA SER A 101 7.40 5.04 10.33
C SER A 101 6.15 5.20 9.46
N ILE A 102 6.19 4.73 8.20
CA ILE A 102 5.01 4.75 7.30
C ILE A 102 3.86 3.91 7.87
N LYS A 103 4.14 2.72 8.43
CA LYS A 103 3.10 1.87 9.03
C LYS A 103 2.50 2.52 10.27
N GLU A 104 3.32 3.15 11.09
CA GLU A 104 2.89 3.85 12.30
C GLU A 104 2.03 5.07 11.99
N GLN A 105 2.42 5.89 11.00
CA GLN A 105 1.59 7.00 10.51
C GLN A 105 0.22 6.51 10.03
N LYS A 106 0.17 5.48 9.19
CA LYS A 106 -1.10 4.88 8.73
C LYS A 106 -1.95 4.32 9.87
N LYS A 107 -1.33 3.78 10.91
CA LYS A 107 -2.04 3.27 12.09
C LYS A 107 -2.65 4.42 12.89
N ASN A 108 -1.86 5.47 13.14
CA ASN A 108 -2.30 6.64 13.88
C ASN A 108 -3.45 7.37 13.15
N GLU A 109 -3.38 7.51 11.83
CA GLU A 109 -4.46 8.07 11.01
C GLU A 109 -5.77 7.28 11.15
N LYS A 110 -5.70 5.95 11.11
CA LYS A 110 -6.87 5.06 11.28
C LYS A 110 -7.45 5.15 12.69
N GLU A 111 -6.60 5.19 13.71
CA GLU A 111 -7.02 5.35 15.09
C GLU A 111 -7.71 6.71 15.30
N GLN A 112 -7.15 7.79 14.77
CA GLN A 112 -7.79 9.11 14.82
C GLN A 112 -9.13 9.13 14.09
N GLN A 113 -9.24 8.48 12.93
CA GLN A 113 -10.52 8.38 12.21
C GLN A 113 -11.56 7.57 13.01
N LYS A 114 -11.13 6.49 13.66
CA LYS A 114 -11.98 5.66 14.52
C LYS A 114 -12.49 6.48 15.71
N LEU A 115 -11.60 7.17 16.42
CA LEU A 115 -11.96 8.04 17.54
C LEU A 115 -12.96 9.13 17.13
N ARG A 116 -12.74 9.78 15.98
CA ARG A 116 -13.69 10.76 15.43
C ARG A 116 -15.05 10.14 15.11
N ARG A 117 -15.08 8.92 14.59
CA ARG A 117 -16.33 8.21 14.30
C ARG A 117 -17.07 7.89 15.59
N GLU A 118 -16.38 7.35 16.59
CA GLU A 118 -16.95 7.03 17.91
C GLU A 118 -17.49 8.28 18.60
N GLU A 119 -16.76 9.41 18.56
CA GLU A 119 -17.24 10.68 19.11
C GLU A 119 -18.48 11.18 18.37
N ASN A 120 -18.50 11.11 17.03
CA ASN A 120 -19.65 11.52 16.24
C ASN A 120 -20.87 10.64 16.49
N GLU A 121 -20.68 9.33 16.61
CA GLU A 121 -21.73 8.37 16.96
C GLU A 121 -22.28 8.65 18.35
N ARG A 122 -21.41 8.88 19.34
CA ARG A 122 -21.80 9.28 20.69
C ARG A 122 -22.60 10.58 20.68
N ARG A 123 -22.10 11.62 19.99
CA ARG A 123 -22.80 12.91 19.85
C ARG A 123 -24.15 12.73 19.16
N LYS A 124 -24.26 11.85 18.16
CA LYS A 124 -25.51 11.54 17.50
C LYS A 124 -26.50 10.86 18.45
N LEU A 125 -26.06 9.90 19.26
CA LEU A 125 -26.90 9.25 20.28
C LEU A 125 -27.38 10.25 21.34
N GLU A 126 -26.48 11.10 21.84
CA GLU A 126 -26.84 12.15 22.81
C GLU A 126 -27.81 13.18 22.20
N ASN A 127 -27.59 13.58 20.94
CA ASN A 127 -28.51 14.48 20.24
C ASN A 127 -29.85 13.82 19.97
N GLN A 128 -29.88 12.54 19.60
CA GLN A 128 -31.12 11.78 19.45
C GLN A 128 -31.92 11.78 20.76
N GLN A 129 -31.27 11.44 21.89
CA GLN A 129 -31.88 11.48 23.22
C GLN A 129 -32.40 12.88 23.59
N LYS A 130 -31.63 13.94 23.31
CA LYS A 130 -32.03 15.33 23.60
C LYS A 130 -33.16 15.83 22.69
N SER A 131 -33.14 15.44 21.43
CA SER A 131 -34.14 15.84 20.43
C SER A 131 -35.45 15.06 20.55
N GLU A 132 -35.46 13.99 21.32
CA GLU A 132 -36.64 13.16 21.51
C GLU A 132 -37.70 13.93 22.32
N ILE A 133 -38.74 14.39 21.62
CA ILE A 133 -39.88 15.07 22.24
C ILE A 133 -40.82 14.00 22.80
N VAL A 134 -40.77 13.83 24.11
CA VAL A 134 -41.57 12.87 24.89
C VAL A 134 -42.78 13.54 25.51
N GLN A 135 -43.94 12.88 25.40
CA GLN A 135 -45.15 13.31 26.11
C GLN A 135 -45.22 12.63 27.48
N ILE A 136 -45.18 13.41 28.56
CA ILE A 136 -45.29 12.89 29.93
C ILE A 136 -46.74 12.51 30.22
N ILE A 137 -47.02 11.21 30.35
CA ILE A 137 -48.35 10.72 30.72
C ILE A 137 -48.43 10.64 32.25
N LYS A 138 -48.97 11.68 32.88
CA LYS A 138 -49.15 11.75 34.35
C LYS A 138 -50.20 10.75 34.88
N ASN A 139 -51.24 10.42 34.09
CA ASN A 139 -52.33 9.51 34.49
C ASN A 139 -52.32 8.19 33.68
N PRO A 140 -52.12 7.01 34.31
CA PRO A 140 -52.06 5.72 33.62
C PRO A 140 -53.41 5.25 33.05
N ALA A 141 -54.55 5.75 33.56
CA ALA A 141 -55.86 5.43 33.01
C ALA A 141 -56.02 5.91 31.54
N LYS A 142 -55.23 6.90 31.14
CA LYS A 142 -55.19 7.40 29.76
C LYS A 142 -54.74 6.31 28.77
N LEU A 143 -53.75 5.48 29.14
CA LEU A 143 -53.29 4.37 28.31
C LEU A 143 -54.37 3.31 28.10
N LYS A 144 -55.18 3.05 29.14
CA LYS A 144 -56.29 2.08 29.08
C LYS A 144 -57.45 2.53 28.19
N ARG A 145 -57.62 3.85 28.00
CA ARG A 145 -58.66 4.43 27.13
C ARG A 145 -58.27 4.48 25.65
N ILE A 146 -56.98 4.38 25.33
CA ILE A 146 -56.47 4.49 23.96
C ILE A 146 -56.74 3.19 23.17
N ARG A 147 -56.95 3.33 21.85
CA ARG A 147 -57.19 2.18 20.95
C ARG A 147 -55.95 1.30 20.85
N LYS A 148 -56.14 -0.03 20.82
CA LYS A 148 -55.05 -1.03 20.72
C LYS A 148 -54.05 -0.79 19.57
N LYS A 149 -54.49 -0.24 18.42
CA LYS A 149 -53.57 0.11 17.31
C LYS A 149 -52.61 1.25 17.67
N GLN A 150 -53.09 2.27 18.40
CA GLN A 150 -52.25 3.39 18.84
C GLN A 150 -51.25 2.96 19.91
N LEU A 151 -51.65 2.07 20.82
CA LEU A 151 -50.72 1.50 21.82
C LEU A 151 -49.53 0.76 21.19
N ARG A 152 -49.69 0.17 20.00
CA ARG A 152 -48.59 -0.50 19.27
C ARG A 152 -47.60 0.48 18.66
N MET A 153 -47.98 1.74 18.46
CA MET A 153 -47.13 2.79 17.89
C MET A 153 -46.39 3.61 18.97
N ILE A 154 -46.76 3.45 20.25
CA ILE A 154 -46.13 4.18 21.35
C ILE A 154 -44.88 3.43 21.80
N GLU A 155 -43.73 4.07 21.67
CA GLU A 155 -42.49 3.66 22.32
C GLU A 155 -42.44 4.23 23.73
N LYS A 156 -41.97 3.42 24.70
CA LYS A 156 -41.77 3.87 26.08
C LYS A 156 -40.31 4.29 26.24
N ARG A 157 -40.09 5.45 26.85
CA ARG A 157 -38.76 5.99 27.15
C ARG A 157 -38.65 6.29 28.64
N ASP A 158 -37.45 6.12 29.19
CA ASP A 158 -37.18 6.40 30.58
C ASP A 158 -37.01 7.91 30.81
N LEU A 159 -37.81 8.46 31.70
CA LEU A 159 -37.84 9.90 32.00
C LEU A 159 -37.26 10.23 33.38
N SER A 160 -36.56 9.29 34.02
CA SER A 160 -36.03 9.44 35.40
C SER A 160 -35.13 10.67 35.58
N LYS A 161 -34.58 11.22 34.49
CA LYS A 161 -33.70 12.40 34.49
C LYS A 161 -34.37 13.69 34.01
N VAL A 162 -35.59 13.63 33.46
CA VAL A 162 -36.29 14.80 32.92
C VAL A 162 -37.23 15.35 33.99
N LYS A 163 -36.97 16.58 34.45
CA LYS A 163 -37.85 17.27 35.40
C LYS A 163 -39.15 17.63 34.66
N ALA A 164 -40.24 16.97 35.04
CA ALA A 164 -41.56 17.29 34.50
C ALA A 164 -41.94 18.73 34.89
N ILE A 165 -42.26 19.55 33.89
CA ILE A 165 -42.92 20.84 34.08
C ILE A 165 -44.41 20.60 34.36
#